data_AF-A0A8S9I400-F1
#
_entry.id   AF-A0A8S9I400-F1
#
_cell.length_a   1.000
_cell.length_b   1.000
_cell.length_c   1.000
_cell.angle_alpha   90.00
_cell.angle_beta   90.00
_cell.angle_gamma   90.00
#
_symmetry.space_group_name_H-M   'P 1'
#
loop_
_entity.id
_entity.type
_entity.pdbx_description
1 polymer ?
#
loop_
_entity_poly.entity_id
_entity_poly.type
_entity_poly.pdbx_seq_one_letter_code
_entity_poly.pdbx_strand_id
1 'polypeptide(L)'
;MVPYALWLLAEEERKPFVDRTAFKIDCISKGVPRAKKPYGDCGVYTLKFLECLMMGIQFKPQFLKEINMGKVRENLTAAMYVETARADANMWDPNLYHTRWMRLFQLSRNSVHHFL
;
A
#
# COMPACT_ATOMS: atom_id res chain seq x y z
N MET A 1 5.31 7.22 -19.60
CA MET A 1 5.44 6.64 -20.97
C MET A 1 6.69 7.14 -21.70
N VAL A 2 7.05 8.43 -21.60
CA VAL A 2 8.22 9.05 -22.28
C VAL A 2 9.55 8.28 -22.13
N PRO A 3 9.91 7.71 -20.95
CA PRO A 3 11.18 6.98 -20.81
C PRO A 3 11.30 5.74 -21.71
N TYR A 4 10.19 5.02 -21.92
CA TYR A 4 10.18 3.81 -22.74
C TYR A 4 10.30 4.11 -24.24
N ALA A 5 9.68 5.21 -24.69
CA ALA A 5 9.77 5.66 -26.08
C ALA A 5 11.19 6.15 -26.43
N LEU A 6 11.86 6.88 -25.52
CA LEU A 6 13.25 7.32 -25.71
C LEU A 6 14.21 6.13 -25.74
N TRP A 7 13.98 5.10 -24.93
CA TRP A 7 14.77 3.86 -24.93
C TRP A 7 14.60 3.06 -26.23
N LEU A 8 13.38 2.97 -26.77
CA LEU A 8 13.09 2.30 -28.04
C LEU A 8 13.81 2.94 -29.23
N LEU A 9 13.94 4.26 -29.23
CA LEU A 9 14.55 5.06 -30.30
C LEU A 9 16.07 5.25 -30.13
N ALA A 10 16.64 4.87 -28.98
CA ALA A 10 18.07 4.98 -28.73
C ALA A 10 18.87 3.95 -29.56
N GLU A 11 20.09 4.33 -29.96
CA GLU A 11 21.08 3.41 -30.54
C GLU A 11 21.42 2.28 -29.55
N GLU A 12 21.63 1.05 -30.04
CA GLU A 12 21.89 -0.14 -29.20
C GLU A 12 23.03 0.08 -28.19
N GLU A 13 24.09 0.78 -28.58
CA GLU A 13 25.25 1.08 -27.72
C GLU A 13 24.93 2.04 -26.56
N ARG A 14 23.87 2.84 -26.68
CA ARG A 14 23.44 3.81 -25.67
C ARG A 14 22.27 3.30 -24.82
N LYS A 15 21.72 2.13 -25.14
CA LYS A 15 20.65 1.54 -24.34
C LYS A 15 21.24 1.04 -23.01
N PRO A 16 20.77 1.53 -21.86
CA PRO A 16 21.14 0.91 -20.59
C PRO A 16 20.70 -0.56 -20.61
N PHE A 17 21.56 -1.44 -20.10
CA PHE A 17 21.19 -2.82 -19.87
C PHE A 17 20.05 -2.84 -18.85
N VAL A 18 18.88 -3.26 -19.32
CA VAL A 18 17.71 -3.51 -18.50
C VAL A 18 17.43 -5.00 -18.57
N ASP A 19 17.31 -5.64 -17.42
CA ASP A 19 16.84 -7.02 -17.35
C ASP A 19 15.45 -7.09 -18.00
N ARG A 20 15.36 -7.91 -19.04
CA ARG A 20 14.12 -8.14 -19.80
C ARG A 20 13.39 -9.39 -19.33
N THR A 21 13.81 -10.00 -18.22
CA THR A 21 13.06 -11.09 -17.62
C THR A 21 11.62 -10.64 -17.42
N ALA A 22 10.68 -11.47 -17.90
CA ALA A 22 9.28 -11.17 -17.79
C ALA A 22 8.88 -11.16 -16.32
N PHE A 23 8.15 -10.13 -15.89
CA PHE A 23 7.59 -10.10 -14.56
C PHE A 23 6.68 -11.31 -14.36
N LYS A 24 6.88 -12.03 -13.24
CA LYS A 24 5.93 -13.03 -12.80
C LYS A 24 4.76 -12.33 -12.12
N ILE A 25 3.56 -12.49 -12.69
CA ILE A 25 2.32 -11.96 -12.12
C ILE A 25 1.66 -13.07 -11.30
N ASP A 26 1.62 -12.90 -9.99
CA ASP A 26 0.94 -13.84 -9.08
C ASP A 26 -0.41 -13.27 -8.64
N CYS A 27 -1.50 -13.96 -9.03
CA CYS A 27 -2.87 -13.60 -8.64
C CYS A 27 -3.26 -14.26 -7.31
N ILE A 28 -3.08 -13.54 -6.19
CA ILE A 28 -3.36 -14.05 -4.86
C ILE A 28 -4.86 -13.91 -4.53
N SER A 29 -5.61 -15.00 -4.69
CA SER A 29 -7.07 -15.03 -4.40
C SER A 29 -7.51 -16.05 -3.35
N LYS A 30 -6.67 -17.06 -3.10
CA LYS A 30 -6.93 -18.13 -2.13
C LYS A 30 -6.49 -17.69 -0.73
N GLY A 31 -7.36 -17.84 0.26
CA GLY A 31 -7.06 -17.54 1.66
C GLY A 31 -7.01 -16.06 2.03
N VAL A 32 -7.24 -15.15 1.07
CA VAL A 32 -7.33 -13.71 1.32
C VAL A 32 -8.74 -13.36 1.79
N PRO A 33 -8.90 -12.82 3.02
CA PRO A 33 -10.17 -12.28 3.48
C PRO A 33 -10.76 -11.26 2.50
N ARG A 34 -12.07 -11.33 2.26
CA ARG A 34 -12.78 -10.42 1.35
C ARG A 34 -13.82 -9.62 2.14
N ALA A 35 -14.02 -8.37 1.73
CA ALA A 35 -15.12 -7.56 2.24
C ALA A 35 -16.46 -8.24 1.91
N LYS A 36 -17.33 -8.37 2.92
CA LYS A 36 -18.68 -8.89 2.74
C LYS A 36 -19.63 -7.75 2.42
N LYS A 37 -20.61 -8.02 1.55
CA LYS A 37 -21.74 -7.11 1.31
C LYS A 37 -22.54 -6.94 2.62
N PRO A 38 -23.15 -5.76 2.89
CA PRO A 38 -23.31 -4.58 2.03
C PRO A 38 -22.18 -3.54 2.12
N TYR A 39 -21.19 -3.74 3.00
CA TYR A 39 -20.24 -2.71 3.35
C TYR A 39 -19.12 -2.60 2.30
N GLY A 40 -18.96 -1.40 1.72
CA GLY A 40 -17.98 -1.07 0.66
C GLY A 40 -16.53 -1.00 1.13
N ASP A 41 -16.09 -1.94 1.98
CA ASP A 41 -14.81 -1.88 2.68
C ASP A 41 -13.62 -2.43 1.85
N CYS A 42 -13.77 -2.62 0.54
CA CYS A 42 -12.72 -3.20 -0.31
C CYS A 42 -11.38 -2.44 -0.24
N GLY A 43 -11.42 -1.12 -0.05
CA GLY A 43 -10.23 -0.29 0.15
C GLY A 43 -9.48 -0.63 1.45
N VAL A 44 -10.21 -0.84 2.54
CA VAL A 44 -9.63 -1.22 3.85
C VAL A 44 -8.93 -2.58 3.76
N TYR A 45 -9.59 -3.56 3.14
CA TYR A 45 -9.03 -4.89 2.94
C TYR A 45 -7.78 -4.86 2.05
N THR A 46 -7.80 -4.06 0.98
CA THR A 46 -6.64 -3.87 0.09
C THR A 46 -5.45 -3.30 0.85
N LEU A 47 -5.66 -2.24 1.64
CA LEU A 47 -4.59 -1.60 2.41
C LEU A 47 -4.03 -2.54 3.48
N LYS A 48 -4.89 -3.31 4.16
CA LYS A 48 -4.43 -4.27 5.15
C LYS A 48 -3.69 -5.45 4.54
N PHE A 49 -4.12 -5.90 3.36
CA PHE A 49 -3.40 -6.92 2.61
C PHE A 49 -2.00 -6.45 2.21
N LEU A 50 -1.87 -5.22 1.70
CA LEU A 50 -0.57 -4.60 1.40
C LEU A 50 0.30 -4.49 2.65
N GLU A 51 -0.26 -4.09 3.79
CA GLU A 51 0.43 -4.05 5.07
C GLU A 51 1.03 -5.41 5.45
N CYS A 52 0.21 -6.46 5.41
CA CYS A 52 0.64 -7.82 5.70
C CYS A 52 1.74 -8.28 4.73
N LEU A 53 1.60 -8.00 3.43
CA LEU A 53 2.59 -8.32 2.42
C LEU A 53 3.94 -7.64 2.70
N MET A 54 3.94 -6.35 3.03
CA MET A 54 5.17 -5.60 3.31
C MET A 54 5.87 -6.08 4.59
N MET A 55 5.12 -6.63 5.54
CA MET A 55 5.68 -7.24 6.75
C MET A 55 6.06 -8.72 6.56
N GLY A 56 5.82 -9.31 5.38
CA GLY A 56 6.07 -10.72 5.13
C GLY A 56 5.16 -11.68 5.92
N ILE A 57 4.01 -11.20 6.41
CA ILE A 57 3.06 -12.02 7.16
C ILE A 57 1.83 -12.36 6.32
N GLN A 58 1.23 -13.52 6.58
CA GLN A 58 -0.01 -13.92 5.91
C GLN A 58 -1.19 -13.09 6.42
N PHE A 59 -1.97 -12.51 5.51
CA PHE A 59 -3.20 -11.79 5.85
C PHE A 59 -4.30 -12.79 6.26
N LYS A 60 -4.60 -12.84 7.56
CA LYS A 60 -5.62 -13.71 8.18
C LYS A 60 -6.89 -12.92 8.56
N PRO A 61 -8.08 -13.55 8.55
CA PRO A 61 -9.34 -12.90 8.95
C PRO A 61 -9.31 -12.26 10.35
N GLN A 62 -8.54 -12.85 11.27
CA GLN A 62 -8.40 -12.36 12.64
C GLN A 62 -7.86 -10.93 12.77
N PHE A 63 -7.14 -10.42 11.75
CA PHE A 63 -6.60 -9.06 11.75
C PHE A 63 -7.64 -7.99 11.41
N LEU A 64 -8.78 -8.38 10.83
CA LEU A 64 -9.89 -7.48 10.49
C LEU A 64 -11.21 -8.13 10.90
N LYS A 65 -11.61 -7.88 12.15
CA LYS A 65 -12.92 -8.30 12.66
C LYS A 65 -13.98 -7.25 12.27
N GLU A 66 -15.11 -7.71 11.75
CA GLU A 66 -16.23 -6.87 11.30
C GLU A 66 -16.71 -5.87 12.38
N ILE A 67 -16.73 -6.31 13.64
CA ILE A 67 -17.17 -5.49 14.78
C ILE A 67 -16.34 -4.21 14.98
N ASN A 68 -15.08 -4.21 14.53
CA ASN A 68 -14.16 -3.09 14.67
C ASN A 68 -14.04 -2.24 13.40
N MET A 69 -14.75 -2.57 12.33
CA MET A 69 -14.57 -1.93 11.01
C MET A 69 -14.90 -0.45 11.01
N GLY A 70 -15.86 0.01 11.81
CA GLY A 70 -16.16 1.44 11.97
C GLY A 70 -14.94 2.22 12.46
N LYS A 71 -14.32 1.75 13.53
CA LYS A 71 -13.12 2.37 14.11
C LYS A 71 -11.89 2.26 13.20
N VAL A 72 -11.75 1.15 12.49
CA VAL A 72 -10.70 0.99 11.47
C VAL A 72 -10.85 2.03 10.37
N ARG A 73 -12.06 2.28 9.87
CA ARG A 73 -12.31 3.32 8.85
C ARG A 73 -11.97 4.71 9.36
N GLU A 74 -12.41 5.06 10.57
CA GLU A 74 -12.12 6.36 11.19
C GLU A 74 -10.62 6.57 11.34
N ASN A 75 -9.90 5.59 11.89
CA ASN A 75 -8.46 5.67 12.10
C ASN A 75 -7.70 5.76 10.77
N LEU A 76 -8.13 5.01 9.76
CA LEU A 76 -7.54 5.05 8.43
C LEU A 76 -7.77 6.42 7.78
N THR A 77 -8.98 6.97 7.87
CA THR A 77 -9.31 8.29 7.34
C THR A 77 -8.51 9.39 8.03
N ALA A 78 -8.38 9.33 9.36
CA ALA A 78 -7.57 10.26 10.13
C ALA A 78 -6.09 10.17 9.74
N ALA A 79 -5.54 8.96 9.59
CA ALA A 79 -4.17 8.76 9.15
C ALA A 79 -3.94 9.30 7.73
N MET A 80 -4.85 9.03 6.80
CA MET A 80 -4.79 9.56 5.43
C MET A 80 -4.87 11.09 5.43
N TYR A 81 -5.74 11.70 6.24
CA TYR A 81 -5.87 13.15 6.34
C TYR A 81 -4.56 13.79 6.81
N VAL A 82 -3.97 13.27 7.90
CA VAL A 82 -2.69 13.75 8.42
C VAL A 82 -1.57 13.63 7.39
N GLU A 83 -1.50 12.52 6.67
CA GLU A 83 -0.49 12.31 5.63
C GLU A 83 -0.70 13.13 4.37
N THR A 84 -1.94 13.48 4.05
CA THR A 84 -2.26 14.36 2.91
C THR A 84 -1.92 15.80 3.27
N ALA A 85 -2.39 16.28 4.43
CA ALA A 85 -2.10 17.63 4.91
C ALA A 85 -0.58 17.89 5.07
N ARG A 86 0.19 16.88 5.52
CA ARG A 86 1.66 16.96 5.58
C ARG A 86 2.33 16.93 4.21
N ALA A 87 1.77 16.20 3.26
CA ALA A 87 2.32 16.18 1.90
C ALA A 87 2.07 17.49 1.17
N ASP A 88 0.93 18.15 1.40
CA ASP A 88 0.67 19.49 0.87
C ASP A 88 1.64 20.51 1.47
N ALA A 89 2.01 20.36 2.76
CA ALA A 89 2.99 21.22 3.42
C ALA A 89 4.44 20.98 2.94
N ASN A 90 4.78 19.75 2.52
CA ASN A 90 6.14 19.32 2.17
C ASN A 90 6.27 18.81 0.73
N MET A 91 5.41 19.26 -0.19
CA MET A 91 5.26 18.70 -1.55
C MET A 91 6.56 18.70 -2.37
N TRP A 92 7.54 19.50 -1.95
CA TRP A 92 8.82 19.71 -2.61
C TRP A 92 10.02 19.03 -1.92
N ASP A 93 9.84 18.25 -0.85
CA ASP A 93 10.94 17.56 -0.15
C ASP A 93 11.16 16.13 -0.71
N PRO A 94 12.28 15.84 -1.41
CA PRO A 94 12.58 14.53 -1.97
C PRO A 94 12.81 13.43 -0.92
N ASN A 95 13.15 13.78 0.32
CA ASN A 95 13.47 12.81 1.38
C ASN A 95 12.21 12.25 2.08
N LEU A 96 11.03 12.79 1.76
CA LEU A 96 9.78 12.42 2.43
C LEU A 96 9.25 11.04 1.97
N TYR A 97 9.47 10.66 0.71
CA TYR A 97 8.80 9.50 0.08
C TYR A 97 9.14 8.15 0.75
N HIS A 98 10.37 7.98 1.22
CA HIS A 98 10.83 6.71 1.80
C HIS A 98 10.42 6.52 3.27
N THR A 99 10.21 7.62 4.01
CA THR A 99 9.80 7.59 5.42
C THR A 99 8.28 7.64 5.62
N ARG A 100 7.53 8.03 4.58
CA ARG A 100 6.06 8.20 4.60
C ARG A 100 5.30 6.89 4.77
N TRP A 101 5.65 5.87 3.99
CA TRP A 101 4.98 4.57 4.03
C TRP A 101 5.21 3.85 5.36
N MET A 102 6.44 3.85 5.88
CA MET A 102 6.74 3.22 7.17
C MET A 102 5.97 3.86 8.35
N ARG A 103 5.73 5.18 8.32
CA ARG A 103 4.97 5.87 9.39
C ARG A 103 3.47 5.61 9.33
N LEU A 104 2.86 5.51 8.14
CA LEU A 104 1.48 5.05 8.00
C LEU A 104 1.30 3.67 8.63
N PHE A 105 2.26 2.77 8.44
CA PHE A 105 2.27 1.46 9.08
C PHE A 105 2.45 1.53 10.60
N GLN A 106 3.24 2.48 11.11
CA GLN A 106 3.43 2.65 12.55
C GLN A 106 2.19 3.23 13.26
N LEU A 107 1.47 4.14 12.60
CA LEU A 107 0.18 4.67 13.08
C LEU A 107 -0.93 3.61 13.04
N SER A 108 -0.96 2.77 11.99
CA SER A 108 -1.79 1.55 11.94
C SER A 108 -1.46 0.62 13.11
N ARG A 109 -0.17 0.31 13.35
CA ARG A 109 0.28 -0.55 14.47
C ARG A 109 -0.12 -0.01 15.85
N ASN A 110 0.01 1.29 16.10
CA ASN A 110 -0.39 1.89 17.37
C ASN A 110 -1.91 1.86 17.58
N SER A 111 -2.70 1.83 16.51
CA SER A 111 -4.12 1.51 16.59
C SER A 111 -4.36 0.04 16.93
N VAL A 112 -3.63 -0.89 16.32
CA VAL A 112 -3.82 -2.34 16.46
C VAL A 112 -3.41 -2.87 17.85
N HIS A 113 -2.42 -2.27 18.52
CA HIS A 113 -2.07 -2.65 19.90
C HIS A 113 -3.16 -2.33 20.94
N HIS A 114 -4.17 -1.54 20.56
CA HIS A 114 -5.34 -1.27 21.40
C HIS A 114 -6.55 -2.19 21.10
N PHE A 115 -6.41 -3.13 20.14
CA PHE A 115 -7.48 -4.04 19.69
C PHE A 115 -7.13 -5.53 19.66
N LEU A 116 -5.91 -5.90 20.08
CA LEU A 116 -5.59 -7.29 20.40
C LEU A 116 -6.07 -7.62 21.82
#